data_AF-A0A922NVZ3-F1
#
_entry.id   AF-A0A922NVZ3-F1
#
_cell.length_a   1.000
_cell.length_b   1.000
_cell.length_c   1.000
_cell.angle_alpha   90.00
_cell.angle_beta   90.00
_cell.angle_gamma   90.00
#
_symmetry.space_group_name_H-M   'P 1'
#
loop_
_entity.id
_entity.type
_entity.pdbx_description
1 polymer ?
#
loop_
_entity_poly.entity_id
_entity_poly.type
_entity_poly.pdbx_seq_one_letter_code
_entity_poly.pdbx_strand_id
1 'polypeptide(L)'
;MSTIFHCYCGFLVGNLFRLILNLFSEQQTKALVKPHIGQLHLSSLFFPVTKPTYSPKLELKRWAMLPYLEIITSLIFGLTALCGLTWTQHYLLCFSLLLCFFDLDSQEYPLIIWLISFLLLLPFYGINLLTVLLLLLALLSAAIPINIGAGDFLYLANLALVIKLSSLLWIVQIASLVGILACLALKTKKIPFIPYLTLGLMAILLFERLTGR
;
A
#
# COMPACT_ATOMS: atom_id res chain seq x y z
N MET A 1 5.75 30.31 -2.65
CA MET A 1 6.92 29.50 -3.05
C MET A 1 6.97 28.14 -2.33
N SER A 2 6.82 28.09 -1.00
CA SER A 2 6.89 26.82 -0.25
C SER A 2 5.89 25.75 -0.73
N THR A 3 4.62 26.09 -0.98
CA THR A 3 3.59 25.12 -1.42
C THR A 3 3.86 24.50 -2.78
N ILE A 4 4.37 25.28 -3.75
CA ILE A 4 4.72 24.81 -5.09
C ILE A 4 5.85 23.77 -5.01
N PHE A 5 6.82 23.98 -4.13
CA PHE A 5 7.92 23.04 -3.89
C PHE A 5 7.41 21.69 -3.36
N HIS A 6 6.46 21.70 -2.40
CA HIS A 6 5.88 20.47 -1.86
C HIS A 6 5.11 19.70 -2.93
N CYS A 7 4.31 20.37 -3.77
CA CYS A 7 3.62 19.73 -4.89
C CYS A 7 4.61 19.09 -5.88
N TYR A 8 5.75 19.74 -6.16
CA TYR A 8 6.78 19.19 -7.03
C TYR A 8 7.47 17.95 -6.41
N CYS A 9 7.80 18.00 -5.12
CA CYS A 9 8.30 16.81 -4.40
C CYS A 9 7.29 15.66 -4.45
N GLY A 10 5.99 15.93 -4.26
CA GLY A 10 4.96 14.92 -4.37
C GLY A 10 4.86 14.31 -5.77
N PHE A 11 4.98 15.13 -6.82
CA PHE A 11 5.05 14.66 -8.20
C PHE A 11 6.28 13.75 -8.46
N LEU A 12 7.45 14.09 -7.92
CA LEU A 12 8.65 13.25 -8.00
C LEU A 12 8.45 11.90 -7.30
N VAL A 13 7.88 11.90 -6.11
CA VAL A 13 7.56 10.66 -5.37
C VAL A 13 6.52 9.83 -6.11
N GLY A 14 5.51 10.46 -6.72
CA GLY A 14 4.55 9.80 -7.61
C GLY A 14 5.23 9.07 -8.77
N ASN A 15 6.21 9.69 -9.42
CA ASN A 15 7.00 9.03 -10.47
C ASN A 15 7.82 7.84 -9.96
N LEU A 16 8.39 7.94 -8.76
CA LEU A 16 9.09 6.81 -8.13
C LEU A 16 8.12 5.66 -7.85
N PHE A 17 6.92 5.94 -7.33
CA PHE A 17 5.89 4.94 -7.09
C PHE A 17 5.45 4.27 -8.39
N ARG A 18 5.29 5.04 -9.47
CA ARG A 18 4.99 4.53 -10.82
C ARG A 18 6.08 3.53 -11.27
N LEU A 19 7.35 3.86 -11.05
CA LEU A 19 8.48 2.98 -11.38
C LEU A 19 8.47 1.69 -10.54
N ILE A 20 8.22 1.80 -9.24
CA ILE A 20 8.11 0.64 -8.33
C ILE A 20 6.96 -0.29 -8.76
N LEU A 21 5.79 0.27 -9.05
CA LEU A 21 4.62 -0.49 -9.51
C LEU A 21 4.94 -1.24 -10.82
N ASN A 22 5.57 -0.56 -11.79
CA ASN A 22 5.95 -1.18 -13.05
C ASN A 22 7.00 -2.30 -12.85
N LEU A 23 7.99 -2.08 -11.98
CA LEU A 23 9.05 -3.05 -11.70
C LEU A 23 8.49 -4.36 -11.13
N PHE A 24 7.60 -4.26 -10.14
CA PHE A 24 7.03 -5.45 -9.49
C PHE A 24 5.92 -6.10 -10.32
N SER A 25 5.11 -5.33 -11.05
CA SER A 25 4.07 -5.88 -11.93
C SER A 25 4.67 -6.76 -13.05
N GLU A 26 5.83 -6.36 -13.60
CA GLU A 26 6.61 -7.16 -14.56
C GLU A 26 7.19 -8.45 -13.97
N GLN A 27 7.60 -8.43 -12.69
CA GLN A 27 8.13 -9.63 -12.03
C GLN A 27 7.03 -10.64 -11.72
N GLN A 28 5.87 -10.19 -11.26
CA GLN A 28 4.71 -11.04 -10.95
C GLN A 28 4.16 -11.73 -12.22
N THR A 29 4.10 -11.00 -13.33
CA THR A 29 3.66 -11.57 -14.63
C THR A 29 4.63 -12.63 -15.17
N LYS A 30 5.95 -12.43 -15.02
CA LYS A 30 6.96 -13.43 -15.42
C LYS A 30 6.93 -14.69 -14.55
N ALA A 31 6.62 -14.55 -13.26
CA ALA A 31 6.45 -15.70 -12.35
C ALA A 31 5.20 -16.53 -12.71
N LEU A 32 4.09 -15.87 -13.07
CA LEU A 32 2.84 -16.54 -13.46
C LEU A 32 2.97 -17.34 -14.78
N VAL A 33 3.81 -16.87 -15.71
CA VAL A 33 4.03 -17.52 -17.02
C VAL A 33 4.97 -18.73 -16.93
N LYS A 34 5.64 -18.99 -15.80
CA LYS A 34 6.60 -20.10 -15.68
C LYS A 34 6.25 -21.13 -14.59
N PRO A 35 5.39 -22.12 -14.90
CA PRO A 35 5.34 -23.37 -14.14
C PRO A 35 5.85 -24.53 -15.00
N HIS A 36 7.14 -24.56 -15.39
CA HIS A 36 7.82 -25.85 -15.55
C HIS A 36 9.36 -25.77 -15.67
N ILE A 37 9.98 -26.66 -14.89
CA ILE A 37 11.25 -27.39 -15.09
C ILE A 37 12.54 -26.56 -15.22
N GLY A 38 13.40 -26.78 -14.21
CA GLY A 38 14.80 -27.14 -14.40
C GLY A 38 15.71 -26.06 -14.99
N GLN A 39 16.42 -25.38 -14.10
CA GLN A 39 17.86 -25.08 -14.14
C GLN A 39 18.10 -23.69 -13.54
N LEU A 40 18.58 -23.75 -12.30
CA LEU A 40 19.26 -22.67 -11.62
C LEU A 40 20.57 -22.44 -12.37
N HIS A 41 20.62 -21.44 -13.25
CA HIS A 41 21.89 -20.98 -13.83
C HIS A 41 22.04 -19.48 -13.61
N LEU A 42 23.20 -19.15 -13.05
CA LEU A 42 23.69 -17.89 -12.50
C LEU A 42 23.91 -16.84 -13.61
N SER A 43 22.88 -16.55 -14.39
CA SER A 43 22.91 -15.58 -15.50
C SER A 43 21.83 -14.50 -15.39
N SER A 44 21.17 -14.37 -14.23
CA SER A 44 20.11 -13.39 -13.96
C SER A 44 20.56 -11.92 -13.87
N LEU A 45 21.79 -11.60 -14.28
CA LEU A 45 22.35 -10.24 -14.29
C LEU A 45 22.29 -9.57 -15.67
N PHE A 46 22.03 -10.30 -16.75
CA PHE A 46 21.82 -9.74 -18.07
C PHE A 46 20.44 -10.11 -18.58
N PHE A 47 19.49 -9.17 -18.47
CA PHE A 47 18.14 -9.29 -18.99
C PHE A 47 18.14 -9.31 -20.53
N PRO A 48 17.63 -10.37 -21.21
CA PRO A 48 16.99 -10.18 -22.49
C PRO A 48 15.58 -9.64 -22.24
N VAL A 49 15.33 -8.44 -22.76
CA VAL A 49 14.02 -7.79 -22.82
C VAL A 49 13.15 -8.55 -23.81
N THR A 50 12.44 -9.57 -23.34
CA THR A 50 11.21 -10.01 -24.00
C THR A 50 10.04 -9.30 -23.32
N LYS A 51 9.33 -8.46 -24.09
CA LYS A 51 8.13 -7.76 -23.62
C LYS A 51 7.08 -8.80 -23.23
N PRO A 52 6.52 -8.78 -22.02
CA PRO A 52 5.40 -9.67 -21.71
C PRO A 52 4.20 -9.31 -22.59
N THR A 53 3.57 -10.33 -23.16
CA THR A 53 2.36 -10.18 -23.99
C THR A 53 1.17 -9.95 -23.08
N TYR A 54 0.72 -8.72 -22.97
CA TYR A 54 -0.34 -8.33 -22.04
C TYR A 54 -1.70 -8.31 -22.74
N SER A 55 -2.79 -8.56 -22.01
CA SER A 55 -4.16 -8.39 -22.53
C SER A 55 -4.48 -6.89 -22.71
N PRO A 56 -4.78 -6.41 -23.93
CA PRO A 56 -4.84 -4.97 -24.22
C PRO A 56 -5.81 -4.18 -23.32
N LYS A 57 -6.85 -4.83 -22.79
CA LYS A 57 -7.82 -4.22 -21.86
C LYS A 57 -7.23 -3.88 -20.49
N LEU A 58 -6.40 -4.77 -19.96
CA LEU A 58 -5.80 -4.61 -18.65
C LEU A 58 -4.64 -3.59 -18.74
N GLU A 59 -3.90 -3.53 -19.88
CA GLU A 59 -2.85 -2.51 -20.07
C GLU A 59 -3.49 -1.14 -20.07
N LEU A 60 -4.55 -0.98 -20.87
CA LEU A 60 -5.28 0.28 -20.98
C LEU A 60 -5.77 0.78 -19.61
N LYS A 61 -6.33 -0.11 -18.78
CA LYS A 61 -6.74 0.22 -17.40
C LYS A 61 -5.54 0.68 -16.55
N ARG A 62 -4.41 -0.02 -16.63
CA ARG A 62 -3.19 0.30 -15.87
C ARG A 62 -2.61 1.65 -16.29
N TRP A 63 -2.50 1.91 -17.60
CA TRP A 63 -2.04 3.19 -18.16
C TRP A 63 -2.95 4.36 -17.78
N ALA A 64 -4.26 4.13 -17.70
CA ALA A 64 -5.22 5.13 -17.22
C ALA A 64 -5.08 5.42 -15.71
N MET A 65 -4.70 4.43 -14.89
CA MET A 65 -4.61 4.58 -13.43
C MET A 65 -3.35 5.33 -12.96
N LEU A 66 -2.23 5.18 -13.68
CA LEU A 66 -0.93 5.73 -13.30
C LEU A 66 -0.84 7.26 -13.16
N PRO A 67 -1.49 8.12 -13.99
CA PRO A 67 -1.46 9.57 -13.76
C PRO A 67 -2.17 10.01 -12.47
N TYR A 68 -3.17 9.25 -11.98
CA TYR A 68 -3.85 9.58 -10.73
C TYR A 68 -2.91 9.45 -9.52
N LEU A 69 -1.94 8.54 -9.57
CA LEU A 69 -0.94 8.36 -8.52
C LEU A 69 -0.11 9.64 -8.28
N GLU A 70 0.33 10.30 -9.35
CA GLU A 70 1.10 11.56 -9.28
C GLU A 70 0.28 12.70 -8.69
N ILE A 71 -0.99 12.77 -9.08
CA ILE A 71 -1.92 13.78 -8.55
C ILE A 71 -2.18 13.54 -7.07
N ILE A 72 -2.46 12.29 -6.66
CA ILE A 72 -2.75 11.95 -5.26
C ILE A 72 -1.51 12.14 -4.38
N THR A 73 -0.33 11.73 -4.83
CA THR A 73 0.93 11.96 -4.08
C THR A 73 1.23 13.45 -3.94
N SER A 74 1.06 14.24 -5.01
CA SER A 74 1.15 15.70 -4.95
C SER A 74 0.17 16.31 -3.94
N LEU A 75 -1.08 15.83 -3.91
CA LEU A 75 -2.09 16.27 -2.95
C LEU A 75 -1.69 15.92 -1.50
N ILE A 76 -1.18 14.70 -1.24
CA ILE A 76 -0.72 14.29 0.09
C ILE A 76 0.43 15.17 0.59
N PHE A 77 1.38 15.52 -0.27
CA PHE A 77 2.45 16.47 0.04
C PHE A 77 1.90 17.87 0.35
N GLY A 78 0.93 18.35 -0.45
CA GLY A 78 0.24 19.61 -0.19
C GLY A 78 -0.49 19.61 1.15
N LEU A 79 -1.23 18.55 1.47
CA LEU A 79 -1.93 18.39 2.75
C LEU A 79 -0.95 18.32 3.92
N THR A 80 0.19 17.65 3.74
CA THR A 80 1.26 17.58 4.74
C THR A 80 1.79 18.98 5.07
N ALA A 81 1.99 19.82 4.05
CA ALA A 81 2.42 21.20 4.21
C ALA A 81 1.35 22.10 4.87
N LEU A 82 0.07 21.88 4.58
CA LEU A 82 -1.03 22.68 5.12
C LEU A 82 -1.39 22.31 6.56
N CYS A 83 -1.45 21.01 6.87
CA CYS A 83 -1.87 20.49 8.17
C CYS A 83 -0.71 20.20 9.13
N GLY A 84 0.54 20.35 8.69
CA GLY A 84 1.73 20.13 9.51
C GLY A 84 1.88 18.67 9.96
N LEU A 85 1.69 17.71 9.05
CA LEU A 85 1.89 16.29 9.38
C LEU A 85 3.38 16.01 9.65
N THR A 86 3.66 15.19 10.66
CA THR A 86 5.03 14.73 10.94
C THR A 86 5.57 13.86 9.79
N TRP A 87 6.90 13.81 9.66
CA TRP A 87 7.58 12.98 8.65
C TRP A 87 7.16 11.51 8.70
N THR A 88 6.95 10.94 9.89
CA THR A 88 6.48 9.54 10.00
C THR A 88 5.03 9.39 9.52
N GLN A 89 4.12 10.30 9.87
CA GLN A 89 2.74 10.25 9.38
C GLN A 89 2.67 10.40 7.85
N HIS A 90 3.48 11.31 7.30
CA HIS A 90 3.62 11.46 5.86
C HIS A 90 4.14 10.18 5.19
N TYR A 91 5.19 9.58 5.75
CA TYR A 91 5.72 8.30 5.29
C TYR A 91 4.66 7.19 5.29
N LEU A 92 3.88 7.06 6.38
CA LEU A 92 2.82 6.06 6.48
C LEU A 92 1.73 6.27 5.42
N LEU A 93 1.36 7.52 5.12
CA LEU A 93 0.42 7.82 4.04
C LEU A 93 0.97 7.42 2.68
N CYS A 94 2.23 7.76 2.39
CA CYS A 94 2.91 7.37 1.16
C CYS A 94 2.99 5.84 1.02
N PHE A 95 3.39 5.13 2.08
CA PHE A 95 3.44 3.67 2.11
C PHE A 95 2.05 3.04 1.92
N SER A 96 1.04 3.56 2.61
CA SER A 96 -0.35 3.11 2.47
C SER A 96 -0.88 3.31 1.05
N LEU A 97 -0.58 4.46 0.43
CA LEU A 97 -0.95 4.74 -0.95
C LEU A 97 -0.29 3.75 -1.92
N LEU A 98 1.00 3.45 -1.74
CA LEU A 98 1.71 2.49 -2.58
C LEU A 98 1.03 1.11 -2.53
N LEU A 99 0.71 0.63 -1.32
CA LEU A 99 0.01 -0.64 -1.11
C LEU A 99 -1.41 -0.64 -1.68
N CYS A 100 -2.14 0.47 -1.53
CA CYS A 100 -3.47 0.66 -2.10
C CYS A 100 -3.47 0.45 -3.62
N PHE A 101 -2.47 0.98 -4.33
CA PHE A 101 -2.34 0.75 -5.77
C PHE A 101 -2.01 -0.70 -6.14
N PHE A 102 -1.17 -1.38 -5.35
CA PHE A 102 -0.93 -2.82 -5.54
C PHE A 102 -2.21 -3.65 -5.31
N ASP A 103 -2.97 -3.33 -4.26
CA ASP A 103 -4.23 -4.01 -3.92
C ASP A 103 -5.31 -3.80 -5.00
N LEU A 104 -5.35 -2.63 -5.63
CA LEU A 104 -6.27 -2.33 -6.73
C LEU A 104 -5.92 -3.03 -8.05
N ASP A 105 -4.63 -3.31 -8.29
CA ASP A 105 -4.18 -3.97 -9.52
C ASP A 105 -4.22 -5.50 -9.40
N SER A 106 -3.59 -6.05 -8.36
CA SER A 106 -3.35 -7.49 -8.21
C SER A 106 -4.04 -8.12 -7.00
N GLN A 107 -4.74 -7.36 -6.15
CA GLN A 107 -5.30 -7.80 -4.85
C GLN A 107 -4.27 -8.38 -3.85
N GLU A 108 -3.00 -8.38 -4.23
CA GLU A 108 -1.88 -8.84 -3.42
C GLU A 108 -0.69 -7.93 -3.71
N TYR A 109 0.03 -7.56 -2.66
CA TYR A 109 1.25 -6.77 -2.78
C TYR A 109 2.48 -7.62 -2.46
N PRO A 110 3.65 -7.33 -3.06
CA PRO A 110 4.89 -8.05 -2.76
C PRO A 110 5.28 -7.91 -1.27
N LEU A 111 5.42 -9.03 -0.56
CA LEU A 111 5.81 -9.05 0.86
C LEU A 111 7.13 -8.31 1.14
N ILE A 112 8.04 -8.25 0.16
CA ILE A 112 9.31 -7.52 0.30
C ILE A 112 9.12 -6.01 0.50
N ILE A 113 8.10 -5.40 -0.12
CA ILE A 113 7.81 -3.96 0.03
C ILE A 113 7.37 -3.68 1.47
N TRP A 114 6.52 -4.56 2.02
CA TRP A 114 6.12 -4.49 3.42
C TRP A 114 7.30 -4.73 4.35
N LEU A 115 8.11 -5.76 4.09
CA LEU A 115 9.25 -6.11 4.93
C LEU A 115 10.26 -4.95 5.03
N ILE A 116 10.60 -4.33 3.90
CA ILE A 116 11.48 -3.16 3.87
C ILE A 116 10.90 -2.03 4.72
N SER A 117 9.60 -1.75 4.61
CA SER A 117 8.95 -0.72 5.42
C SER A 117 8.97 -1.03 6.91
N PHE A 118 8.65 -2.28 7.28
CA PHE A 118 8.63 -2.72 8.68
C PHE A 118 10.03 -2.65 9.30
N LEU A 119 11.06 -3.10 8.59
CA LEU A 119 12.45 -3.01 9.05
C LEU A 119 12.94 -1.55 9.11
N LEU A 120 12.48 -0.67 8.22
CA LEU A 120 12.84 0.74 8.25
C LEU A 120 12.29 1.47 9.49
N LEU A 121 11.11 1.07 9.96
CA LEU A 121 10.46 1.66 11.13
C LEU A 121 11.01 1.14 12.47
N LEU A 122 11.51 -0.10 12.50
CA LEU A 122 11.94 -0.79 13.72
C LEU A 122 13.00 -0.06 14.57
N PRO A 123 14.01 0.63 14.00
CA PRO A 123 15.00 1.37 14.78
C PRO A 123 14.41 2.58 15.51
N PHE A 124 13.28 3.11 15.01
CA PHE A 124 12.62 4.29 15.54
C PHE A 124 11.45 3.93 16.48
N TYR A 125 10.81 2.79 16.24
CA TYR A 125 9.61 2.34 16.93
C TYR A 125 9.79 0.89 17.41
N GLY A 126 9.68 0.69 18.73
CA GLY A 126 9.76 -0.64 19.35
C GLY A 126 8.58 -1.54 18.97
N ILE A 127 8.79 -2.85 19.04
CA ILE A 127 7.74 -3.84 18.79
C ILE A 127 6.75 -3.83 19.96
N ASN A 128 5.48 -3.53 19.67
CA ASN A 128 4.39 -3.56 20.64
C ASN A 128 3.70 -4.94 20.66
N LEU A 129 3.03 -5.28 21.76
CA LEU A 129 2.20 -6.50 21.86
C LEU A 129 1.16 -6.56 20.74
N LEU A 130 0.57 -5.42 20.37
CA LEU A 130 -0.40 -5.30 19.28
C LEU A 130 0.21 -5.69 17.94
N THR A 131 1.42 -5.22 17.64
CA THR A 131 2.16 -5.57 16.43
C THR A 131 2.40 -7.08 16.37
N VAL A 132 2.84 -7.69 17.48
CA VAL A 132 3.06 -9.15 17.56
C VAL A 132 1.75 -9.92 17.33
N LEU A 133 0.65 -9.48 17.94
CA LEU A 133 -0.65 -10.11 17.79
C LEU A 133 -1.16 -10.04 16.34
N LEU A 134 -0.98 -8.90 15.66
CA LEU A 134 -1.35 -8.73 14.25
C LEU A 134 -0.47 -9.58 13.32
N LEU A 135 0.83 -9.68 13.59
CA LEU A 135 1.73 -10.58 12.85
C LEU A 135 1.34 -12.05 13.02
N LEU A 136 0.95 -12.46 14.23
CA LEU A 136 0.47 -13.81 14.49
C LEU A 136 -0.84 -14.08 13.73
N LEU A 137 -1.75 -13.09 13.69
CA LEU A 137 -2.99 -13.17 12.90
C LEU A 137 -2.71 -13.25 11.39
N ALA A 138 -1.73 -12.50 10.89
CA ALA A 138 -1.29 -12.59 9.50
C ALA A 138 -0.77 -14.00 9.17
N LEU A 139 0.05 -14.58 10.04
CA LEU A 139 0.56 -15.95 9.87
C LEU A 139 -0.58 -16.97 9.93
N LEU A 140 -1.52 -16.81 10.86
CA LEU A 140 -2.70 -17.68 10.99
C LEU A 140 -3.60 -17.60 9.75
N SER A 141 -3.81 -16.39 9.23
CA SER A 141 -4.60 -16.15 8.01
C SER A 141 -3.90 -16.66 6.75
N ALA A 142 -2.58 -16.82 6.78
CA ALA A 142 -1.84 -17.46 5.70
C ALA A 142 -1.90 -19.00 5.80
N ALA A 143 -1.96 -19.55 7.02
CA ALA A 143 -2.01 -20.99 7.26
C ALA A 143 -3.42 -21.58 7.13
N ILE A 144 -4.44 -20.84 7.54
CA ILE A 144 -5.85 -21.24 7.51
C ILE A 144 -6.54 -20.38 6.45
N PRO A 145 -7.35 -20.95 5.54
CA PRO A 145 -8.11 -20.21 4.53
C PRO A 145 -9.26 -19.43 5.18
N ILE A 146 -8.91 -18.42 5.98
CA ILE A 146 -9.81 -17.37 6.42
C ILE A 146 -10.02 -16.49 5.19
N ASN A 147 -11.26 -16.13 4.88
CA ASN A 147 -11.61 -15.36 3.67
C ASN A 147 -11.13 -13.87 3.74
N ILE A 148 -10.16 -13.58 4.63
CA ILE A 148 -9.54 -12.29 4.89
C ILE A 148 -8.08 -12.36 4.41
N GLY A 149 -7.59 -11.31 3.77
CA GLY A 149 -6.22 -11.28 3.25
C GLY A 149 -5.19 -11.18 4.37
N ALA A 150 -4.19 -12.07 4.37
CA ALA A 150 -3.04 -11.96 5.28
C ALA A 150 -2.31 -10.61 5.13
N GLY A 151 -2.33 -10.03 3.92
CA GLY A 151 -1.78 -8.70 3.63
C GLY A 151 -2.44 -7.56 4.40
N ASP A 152 -3.72 -7.65 4.74
CA ASP A 152 -4.40 -6.61 5.51
C ASP A 152 -3.86 -6.55 6.94
N PHE A 153 -3.66 -7.72 7.56
CA PHE A 153 -3.08 -7.83 8.91
C PHE A 153 -1.62 -7.40 8.95
N LEU A 154 -0.83 -7.73 7.92
CA LEU A 154 0.55 -7.24 7.81
C LEU A 154 0.60 -5.71 7.72
N TYR A 155 -0.26 -5.11 6.90
CA TYR A 155 -0.35 -3.66 6.81
C TYR A 155 -0.73 -3.03 8.16
N LEU A 156 -1.72 -3.58 8.86
CA LEU A 156 -2.12 -3.13 10.20
C LEU A 156 -0.97 -3.29 11.21
N ALA A 157 -0.18 -4.36 11.13
CA ALA A 157 0.99 -4.55 12.00
C ALA A 157 2.03 -3.44 11.79
N ASN A 158 2.22 -3.01 10.54
CA ASN A 158 3.13 -1.89 10.23
C ASN A 158 2.60 -0.57 10.79
N LEU A 159 1.29 -0.30 10.67
CA LEU A 159 0.68 0.86 11.30
C LEU A 159 0.78 0.82 12.83
N ALA A 160 0.59 -0.35 13.45
CA ALA A 160 0.62 -0.54 14.90
C ALA A 160 1.99 -0.30 15.56
N LEU A 161 3.08 -0.28 14.78
CA LEU A 161 4.39 0.17 15.28
C LEU A 161 4.38 1.64 15.68
N VAL A 162 3.67 2.48 14.91
CA VAL A 162 3.70 3.93 15.05
C VAL A 162 2.44 4.46 15.71
N ILE A 163 1.28 3.91 15.34
CA ILE A 163 -0.04 4.41 15.70
C ILE A 163 -0.55 3.72 16.98
N LYS A 164 -1.16 4.49 17.87
CA LYS A 164 -1.79 3.98 19.11
C LYS A 164 -2.97 3.05 18.79
N LEU A 165 -3.23 2.11 19.69
CA LEU A 165 -4.35 1.16 19.57
C LEU A 165 -5.69 1.86 19.30
N SER A 166 -6.00 2.95 20.00
CA SER A 166 -7.26 3.68 19.81
C SER A 166 -7.44 4.19 18.38
N SER A 167 -6.41 4.82 17.83
CA SER A 167 -6.43 5.37 16.48
C SER A 167 -6.45 4.25 15.44
N LEU A 168 -5.72 3.15 15.68
CA LEU A 168 -5.76 1.96 14.82
C LEU A 168 -7.17 1.34 14.75
N LEU A 169 -7.85 1.22 15.89
CA LEU A 169 -9.23 0.69 15.94
C LEU A 169 -10.20 1.59 15.17
N TRP A 170 -10.08 2.92 15.31
CA TRP A 170 -10.88 3.86 14.52
C TRP A 170 -10.61 3.74 13.02
N ILE A 171 -9.35 3.58 12.61
CA ILE A 171 -8.99 3.35 11.20
C ILE A 171 -9.71 2.11 10.66
N VAL A 172 -9.66 0.98 11.39
CA VAL A 172 -10.32 -0.27 10.98
C VAL A 172 -11.84 -0.12 10.95
N GLN A 173 -12.44 0.56 11.94
CA GLN A 173 -13.88 0.79 11.99
C GLN A 173 -14.36 1.64 10.81
N ILE A 174 -13.72 2.78 10.55
CA ILE A 174 -14.05 3.65 9.41
C ILE A 174 -13.87 2.90 8.09
N ALA A 175 -12.73 2.20 7.93
CA ALA A 175 -12.47 1.41 6.73
C ALA A 175 -13.53 0.33 6.51
N SER A 176 -13.94 -0.38 7.56
CA SER A 176 -14.98 -1.41 7.50
C SER A 176 -16.34 -0.83 7.11
N LEU A 177 -16.73 0.31 7.69
CA LEU A 177 -18.00 0.96 7.39
C LEU A 177 -18.05 1.41 5.91
N VAL A 178 -17.01 2.09 5.44
CA VAL A 178 -16.93 2.55 4.05
C VAL A 178 -16.83 1.36 3.09
N GLY A 179 -16.11 0.31 3.45
CA GLY A 179 -16.01 -0.92 2.67
C GLY A 179 -17.36 -1.64 2.53
N ILE A 180 -18.13 -1.74 3.61
CA ILE A 180 -19.49 -2.32 3.59
C ILE A 180 -20.43 -1.47 2.73
N LEU A 181 -20.39 -0.14 2.87
CA LEU A 181 -21.19 0.77 2.05
C LEU A 181 -20.84 0.64 0.56
N ALA A 182 -19.56 0.55 0.22
CA ALA A 182 -19.10 0.34 -1.14
C ALA A 182 -19.52 -1.04 -1.68
N CYS A 183 -19.48 -2.08 -0.85
CA CYS A 183 -19.98 -3.41 -1.19
C CYS A 183 -21.46 -3.41 -1.54
N LEU A 184 -22.27 -2.71 -0.72
CA LEU A 184 -23.69 -2.57 -0.96
C LEU A 184 -23.98 -1.82 -2.27
N ALA A 185 -23.22 -0.75 -2.54
CA ALA A 185 -23.38 0.09 -3.73
C ALA A 185 -22.96 -0.62 -5.03
N LEU A 186 -21.81 -1.31 -5.00
CA LEU A 186 -21.22 -1.96 -6.18
C LEU A 186 -21.75 -3.40 -6.40
N LYS A 187 -22.42 -4.00 -5.41
CA LYS A 187 -22.90 -5.39 -5.42
C LYS A 187 -21.81 -6.42 -5.75
N THR A 188 -20.55 -6.11 -5.42
CA THR A 188 -19.38 -6.97 -5.68
C THR A 188 -19.05 -7.81 -4.44
N LYS A 189 -18.72 -9.09 -4.64
CA LYS A 189 -18.41 -10.03 -3.54
C LYS A 189 -16.98 -9.93 -2.99
N LYS A 190 -16.07 -9.33 -3.76
CA LYS A 190 -14.66 -9.18 -3.39
C LYS A 190 -14.22 -7.75 -3.65
N ILE A 191 -13.64 -7.13 -2.63
CA ILE A 191 -13.26 -5.72 -2.64
C ILE A 191 -11.87 -5.61 -2.02
N PRO A 192 -10.93 -4.88 -2.66
CA PRO A 192 -9.63 -4.58 -2.06
C PRO A 192 -9.84 -3.73 -0.81
N PHE A 193 -9.37 -4.19 0.35
CA PHE A 193 -9.66 -3.55 1.64
C PHE A 193 -8.66 -2.43 1.98
N ILE A 194 -7.43 -2.51 1.46
CA ILE A 194 -6.37 -1.53 1.73
C ILE A 194 -6.75 -0.10 1.31
N PRO A 195 -7.40 0.15 0.15
CA PRO A 195 -7.88 1.49 -0.19
C PRO A 195 -8.76 2.12 0.90
N TYR A 196 -9.63 1.34 1.53
CA TYR A 196 -10.49 1.84 2.61
C TYR A 196 -9.71 2.08 3.90
N LEU A 197 -8.69 1.26 4.17
CA LEU A 197 -7.75 1.48 5.27
C LEU A 197 -6.90 2.73 5.06
N THR A 198 -6.46 3.03 3.82
CA THR A 198 -5.76 4.27 3.49
C THR A 198 -6.64 5.49 3.73
N LEU A 199 -7.92 5.42 3.35
CA LEU A 199 -8.89 6.48 3.62
C LEU A 199 -9.12 6.67 5.13
N GLY A 200 -9.26 5.58 5.89
CA GLY A 200 -9.37 5.62 7.35
C GLY A 200 -8.14 6.24 8.01
N LEU A 201 -6.93 5.86 7.56
CA LEU A 201 -5.67 6.46 8.03
C LEU A 201 -5.64 7.96 7.76
N MET A 202 -5.97 8.38 6.53
CA MET A 202 -6.00 9.79 6.16
C MET A 202 -7.00 10.58 7.01
N ALA A 203 -8.21 10.04 7.23
CA ALA A 203 -9.24 10.68 8.04
C ALA A 203 -8.77 10.87 9.49
N ILE A 204 -8.19 9.85 10.11
CA ILE A 204 -7.74 9.91 11.51
C ILE A 204 -6.54 10.83 11.68
N LEU A 205 -5.56 10.78 10.76
CA LEU A 205 -4.40 11.68 10.82
C LEU A 205 -4.81 13.15 10.67
N LEU A 206 -5.76 13.45 9.76
CA LEU A 206 -6.28 14.80 9.61
C LEU A 206 -7.09 15.23 10.84
N PHE A 207 -7.90 14.33 11.39
CA PHE A 207 -8.68 14.60 12.60
C PHE A 207 -7.79 14.92 13.81
N GLU A 208 -6.76 14.11 14.06
CA GLU A 208 -5.79 14.35 15.14
C GLU A 208 -5.12 15.74 14.98
N ARG A 209 -4.70 16.08 13.75
CA ARG A 209 -4.10 17.38 13.44
C ARG A 209 -5.04 18.55 13.62
N LEU A 210 -6.29 18.43 13.16
CA LEU A 210 -7.31 19.49 13.31
C LEU A 210 -7.74 19.69 14.77
N THR A 211 -7.74 18.63 15.57
CA THR A 211 -8.13 18.68 16.98
C THR A 211 -6.95 19.02 17.91
N GLY A 212 -5.74 19.19 17.37
CA GLY A 212 -4.52 19.48 18.13
C GLY A 212 -4.09 18.35 19.07
N ARG A 213 -4.44 17.10 18.75
CA ARG A 213 -4.13 15.90 19.54
C ARG A 213 -2.98 15.08 18.97
#